data_AF-A0A1B6C1Q7-F1
#
_entry.id   AF-A0A1B6C1Q7-F1
#
_cell.length_a   1.000
_cell.length_b   1.000
_cell.length_c   1.000
_cell.angle_alpha   90.00
_cell.angle_beta   90.00
_cell.angle_gamma   90.00
#
_symmetry.space_group_name_H-M   'P 1'
#
loop_
_entity.id
_entity.type
_entity.pdbx_description
1 polymer ?
#
loop_
_entity_poly.entity_id
_entity_poly.type
_entity_poly.pdbx_seq_one_letter_code
_entity_poly.pdbx_strand_id
1 'polypeptide(L)'
;MPARTGLIAHVLNLTVLVLIPIVIIHIYSSGFSLVGATSVCFLYCILFLKLWSYVQVNLWCRKEISIISSKIHLRRQSLSTSKISSMVKHEEIQEEEELHLVQYPNNLSLKDLYYFILAPTLCYELNFPRTERVRKRFLLKRLFEVLILVQVMMSLFQQWIIPSVKNSLIPFSNMDVMKATERLLKLAIPNHLVWLMFFYLLFHSFLNLLGELLHFADRNFYCDWWNAN
;
A
#
# COMPACT_ATOMS: atom_id res chain seq x y z
N MET A 1 -1.75 31.92 5.97
CA MET A 1 -2.92 31.39 6.73
C MET A 1 -3.63 30.19 6.11
N PRO A 2 -3.83 30.04 4.77
CA PRO A 2 -4.60 28.90 4.21
C PRO A 2 -3.89 27.53 4.29
N ALA A 3 -2.57 27.49 4.48
CA ALA A 3 -1.84 26.23 4.64
C ALA A 3 -2.10 25.53 5.99
N ARG A 4 -2.36 26.30 7.06
CA ARG A 4 -2.61 25.75 8.41
C ARG A 4 -4.00 25.11 8.50
N THR A 5 -5.01 25.74 7.91
CA THR A 5 -6.37 25.20 7.88
C THR A 5 -6.45 23.89 7.07
N GLY A 6 -5.76 23.82 5.93
CA GLY A 6 -5.67 22.59 5.14
C GLY A 6 -4.99 21.44 5.88
N LEU A 7 -3.89 21.72 6.60
CA LEU A 7 -3.21 20.71 7.42
C LEU A 7 -4.13 20.17 8.53
N ILE A 8 -4.84 21.06 9.24
CA ILE A 8 -5.80 20.67 10.29
C ILE A 8 -6.90 19.77 9.71
N ALA A 9 -7.45 20.13 8.54
CA ALA A 9 -8.47 19.32 7.87
C ALA A 9 -7.95 17.92 7.50
N HIS A 10 -6.72 17.81 6.99
CA HIS A 10 -6.11 16.50 6.68
C HIS A 10 -5.89 15.65 7.93
N VAL A 11 -5.36 16.25 9.00
CA VAL A 11 -5.16 15.54 10.28
C VAL A 11 -6.49 15.04 10.83
N LEU A 12 -7.50 15.90 10.86
CA LEU A 12 -8.85 15.53 11.33
C LEU A 12 -9.43 14.39 10.48
N ASN A 13 -9.35 14.48 9.15
CA ASN A 13 -9.82 13.43 8.27
C ASN A 13 -9.14 12.08 8.53
N LEU A 14 -7.80 12.08 8.69
CA LEU A 14 -7.04 10.86 8.96
C LEU A 14 -7.33 10.28 10.35
N THR A 15 -7.52 11.13 11.37
CA THR A 15 -7.93 10.68 12.70
C THR A 15 -9.32 10.04 12.66
N VAL A 16 -10.28 10.70 12.00
CA VAL A 16 -11.64 10.15 11.82
C VAL A 16 -11.59 8.82 11.07
N LEU A 17 -10.79 8.72 10.01
CA LEU A 17 -10.62 7.50 9.22
C LEU A 17 -10.23 6.30 10.08
N VAL A 18 -9.27 6.45 10.99
CA VAL A 18 -8.80 5.35 11.86
C VAL A 18 -9.82 5.03 12.96
N LEU A 19 -10.54 6.03 13.48
CA LEU A 19 -11.51 5.83 14.56
C LEU A 19 -12.82 5.19 14.10
N ILE A 20 -13.28 5.48 12.87
CA ILE A 20 -14.54 4.93 12.32
C ILE A 20 -14.66 3.41 12.46
N PRO A 21 -13.73 2.57 11.96
CA PRO A 21 -13.87 1.12 12.04
C PRO A 21 -13.88 0.64 13.50
N ILE A 22 -13.10 1.27 14.38
CA ILE A 22 -13.03 0.93 15.81
C ILE A 22 -14.38 1.18 16.48
N VAL A 23 -14.97 2.36 16.26
CA VAL A 23 -16.27 2.73 16.84
C VAL A 23 -17.40 1.86 16.29
N ILE A 24 -17.44 1.64 14.97
CA ILE A 24 -18.49 0.82 14.34
C ILE A 24 -18.44 -0.63 14.83
N ILE A 25 -17.25 -1.24 14.89
CA ILE A 25 -17.08 -2.61 15.36
C ILE A 25 -17.47 -2.72 16.84
N HIS A 26 -17.16 -1.70 17.64
CA HIS A 26 -17.53 -1.70 19.06
C HIS A 26 -19.04 -1.57 19.28
N ILE A 27 -19.72 -0.67 18.54
CA ILE A 27 -21.17 -0.47 18.65
C ILE A 27 -21.94 -1.69 18.11
N TYR A 28 -21.50 -2.26 16.99
CA TYR A 28 -22.14 -3.40 16.33
C TYR A 28 -21.38 -4.71 16.59
N SER A 29 -21.01 -4.96 17.85
CA SER A 29 -20.14 -6.10 18.22
C SER A 29 -20.73 -7.47 17.84
N SER A 30 -22.05 -7.60 17.79
CA SER A 30 -22.73 -8.85 17.40
C SER A 30 -22.87 -9.05 15.89
N GLY A 31 -22.62 -8.02 15.08
CA GLY A 31 -22.81 -8.07 13.62
C GLY A 31 -21.58 -8.52 12.83
N PHE A 32 -20.37 -8.34 13.39
CA PHE A 32 -19.12 -8.63 12.69
C PHE A 32 -18.52 -9.97 13.15
N SER A 33 -18.14 -10.81 12.19
CA SER A 33 -17.24 -11.93 12.47
C SER A 33 -15.84 -11.41 12.78
N LEU A 34 -15.06 -12.18 13.54
CA LEU A 34 -13.68 -11.82 13.87
C LEU A 34 -12.84 -11.57 12.60
N VAL A 35 -13.00 -12.42 11.57
CA VAL A 35 -12.30 -12.30 10.29
C VAL A 35 -12.75 -11.04 9.53
N GLY A 36 -14.05 -10.71 9.58
CA GLY A 36 -14.57 -9.48 8.97
C GLY A 36 -14.01 -8.23 9.64
N ALA A 37 -14.03 -8.19 10.97
CA ALA A 37 -13.50 -7.08 11.76
C ALA A 37 -12.00 -6.84 11.50
N THR A 38 -11.18 -7.90 11.51
CA THR A 38 -9.75 -7.78 11.23
C THR A 38 -9.48 -7.33 9.79
N SER A 39 -10.27 -7.83 8.83
CA SER A 39 -10.18 -7.44 7.42
C SER A 39 -10.54 -5.96 7.20
N VAL A 40 -11.60 -5.46 7.83
CA VAL A 40 -11.99 -4.05 7.77
C VAL A 40 -10.91 -3.17 8.37
N CYS A 41 -10.41 -3.50 9.57
CA CYS A 41 -9.31 -2.74 10.18
C CYS A 41 -8.06 -2.71 9.30
N PHE A 42 -7.69 -3.85 8.69
CA PHE A 42 -6.55 -3.92 7.79
C PHE A 42 -6.72 -3.00 6.56
N LEU A 43 -7.89 -3.00 5.92
CA LEU A 43 -8.19 -2.11 4.79
C LEU A 43 -8.12 -0.63 5.18
N TYR A 44 -8.66 -0.27 6.34
CA TYR A 44 -8.58 1.11 6.84
C TYR A 44 -7.15 1.53 7.20
N CYS A 45 -6.31 0.63 7.71
CA CYS A 45 -4.88 0.88 7.90
C CYS A 45 -4.17 1.15 6.57
N ILE A 46 -4.45 0.37 5.52
CA ILE A 46 -3.89 0.62 4.18
C ILE A 46 -4.33 1.98 3.65
N LEU A 47 -5.62 2.30 3.76
CA LEU A 47 -6.16 3.57 3.30
C LEU A 47 -5.56 4.76 4.06
N PHE A 48 -5.36 4.63 5.37
CA PHE A 48 -4.67 5.61 6.20
C PHE A 48 -3.23 5.86 5.69
N LEU A 49 -2.44 4.80 5.49
CA LEU A 49 -1.06 4.92 5.02
C LEU A 49 -0.98 5.57 3.63
N LYS A 50 -1.89 5.19 2.72
CA LYS A 50 -1.99 5.79 1.38
C LYS A 50 -2.32 7.27 1.45
N LEU A 51 -3.37 7.64 2.18
CA LEU A 51 -3.78 9.06 2.28
C LEU A 51 -2.72 9.90 3.00
N TRP A 52 -2.04 9.35 4.01
CA TRP A 52 -0.90 10.00 4.64
C TRP A 52 0.19 10.30 3.62
N SER A 53 0.61 9.30 2.84
CA SER A 53 1.62 9.48 1.80
C SER A 53 1.20 10.51 0.74
N TYR A 54 -0.05 10.44 0.27
CA TYR A 54 -0.61 11.40 -0.69
C TYR A 54 -0.55 12.84 -0.17
N VAL A 55 -0.93 13.08 1.08
CA VAL A 55 -0.87 14.42 1.69
C VAL A 55 0.58 14.92 1.79
N GLN A 56 1.52 14.07 2.23
CA GLN A 56 2.92 14.46 2.41
C GLN A 56 3.60 14.84 1.09
N VAL A 57 3.42 14.01 0.05
CA VAL A 57 4.04 14.25 -1.25
C VAL A 57 3.48 15.51 -1.90
N ASN A 58 2.15 15.71 -1.89
CA ASN A 58 1.56 16.94 -2.41
C ASN A 58 1.96 18.19 -1.61
N LEU A 59 2.15 18.07 -0.30
CA LEU A 59 2.69 19.15 0.53
C LEU A 59 4.13 19.49 0.13
N TRP A 60 4.95 18.48 -0.16
CA TRP A 60 6.32 18.68 -0.60
C TRP A 60 6.37 19.39 -1.96
N CYS A 61 5.64 18.90 -2.97
CA CYS A 61 5.58 19.54 -4.30
C CYS A 61 5.13 21.00 -4.20
N ARG A 62 4.11 21.29 -3.38
CA ARG A 62 3.65 22.68 -3.16
C ARG A 62 4.73 23.57 -2.55
N LYS A 63 5.49 23.06 -1.56
CA LYS A 63 6.59 23.81 -0.94
C LYS A 63 7.70 24.08 -1.95
N GLU A 64 8.05 23.09 -2.76
CA GLU A 64 9.09 23.21 -3.78
C GLU A 64 8.76 24.30 -4.80
N ILE A 65 7.53 24.31 -5.33
CA ILE A 65 7.07 25.35 -6.27
C ILE A 65 7.10 26.75 -5.63
N SER A 66 6.72 26.86 -4.35
CA SER A 66 6.82 28.13 -3.62
C SER A 66 8.26 28.60 -3.49
N ILE A 67 9.21 27.69 -3.23
CA ILE A 67 10.64 28.01 -3.13
C ILE A 67 11.17 28.44 -4.50
N ILE A 68 10.87 27.70 -5.57
CA ILE A 68 11.27 28.03 -6.94
C ILE A 68 10.72 29.41 -7.33
N SER A 69 9.45 29.68 -7.06
CA SER A 69 8.82 30.97 -7.32
C SER A 69 9.54 32.11 -6.59
N SER A 70 9.93 31.90 -5.32
CA SER A 70 10.67 32.91 -4.56
C SER A 70 12.10 33.13 -5.09
N LYS A 71 12.81 32.07 -5.51
CA LYS A 71 14.13 32.15 -6.13
C LYS A 71 14.07 32.88 -7.48
N ILE A 72 13.08 32.58 -8.31
CA ILE A 72 12.85 33.26 -9.60
C ILE A 72 12.59 34.75 -9.37
N HIS A 73 11.80 35.10 -8.35
CA HIS A 73 11.53 36.50 -8.02
C HIS A 73 12.80 37.25 -7.60
N LEU A 74 13.64 36.65 -6.74
CA LEU A 74 14.94 37.22 -6.33
C LEU A 74 15.92 37.32 -7.51
N ARG A 75 15.90 36.36 -8.44
CA ARG A 75 16.78 36.33 -9.62
C ARG A 75 16.36 37.33 -10.70
N ARG A 76 15.06 37.64 -10.83
CA ARG A 76 14.53 38.70 -11.71
C ARG A 76 14.98 40.11 -11.31
N GLN A 77 15.35 40.32 -10.04
CA GLN A 77 15.94 41.59 -9.61
C GLN A 77 17.42 41.76 -10.01
N SER A 78 18.09 40.74 -10.57
CA SER A 78 19.55 40.77 -10.81
C SER A 78 20.02 40.24 -12.18
N LEU A 79 19.15 39.91 -13.14
CA LEU A 79 19.57 39.36 -14.44
C LEU A 79 18.99 40.07 -15.66
N SER A 80 19.90 40.42 -16.59
CA SER A 80 19.62 40.92 -17.94
C SER A 80 18.91 39.87 -18.80
N THR A 81 17.94 40.35 -19.59
CA THR A 81 16.91 39.66 -20.36
C THR A 81 17.43 38.60 -21.35
N SER A 82 18.73 38.60 -21.68
CA SER A 82 19.30 37.71 -22.71
C SER A 82 19.55 36.27 -22.27
N LYS A 83 19.83 36.02 -20.97
CA LYS A 83 20.10 34.66 -20.45
C LYS A 83 18.84 33.81 -20.25
N ILE A 84 17.68 34.45 -20.14
CA ILE A 84 16.38 33.78 -19.98
C ILE A 84 15.95 33.13 -21.29
N SER A 85 16.12 33.82 -22.43
CA SER A 85 15.78 33.30 -23.76
C SER A 85 16.59 32.05 -24.14
N SER A 86 17.85 31.97 -23.71
CA SER A 86 18.71 30.80 -23.96
C SER A 86 18.40 29.60 -23.04
N MET A 87 17.87 29.81 -21.84
CA MET A 87 17.46 28.72 -20.94
C MET A 87 16.10 28.16 -21.36
N VAL A 88 15.14 29.03 -21.71
CA VAL A 88 13.82 28.63 -22.21
C VAL A 88 13.93 27.81 -23.50
N LYS A 89 14.82 28.20 -24.43
CA LYS A 89 15.08 27.41 -25.64
C LYS A 89 15.74 26.05 -25.38
N HIS A 90 16.50 25.90 -24.31
CA HIS A 90 17.12 24.62 -23.97
C HIS A 90 16.15 23.69 -23.22
N GLU A 91 15.22 24.25 -22.45
CA GLU A 91 14.10 23.52 -21.83
C GLU A 91 13.09 23.06 -22.90
N GLU A 92 12.70 23.92 -23.84
CA GLU A 92 11.74 23.58 -24.91
C GLU A 92 12.22 22.43 -25.83
N ILE A 93 13.54 22.32 -26.07
CA ILE A 93 14.11 21.25 -26.93
C ILE A 93 14.26 19.91 -26.17
N GLN A 94 14.34 19.92 -24.84
CA GLN A 94 14.32 18.69 -24.03
C GLN A 94 12.89 18.23 -23.69
N GLU A 95 11.92 19.14 -23.65
CA GLU A 95 10.52 18.87 -23.28
C GLU A 95 9.73 18.05 -24.33
N GLU A 96 10.09 18.09 -25.62
CA GLU A 96 9.33 17.37 -26.66
C GLU A 96 9.58 15.85 -26.68
N GLU A 97 10.67 15.34 -26.08
CA GLU A 97 10.98 13.90 -26.03
C GLU A 97 10.65 13.20 -24.68
N GLU A 98 10.43 13.94 -23.58
CA GLU A 98 10.06 13.39 -22.27
C GLU A 98 8.53 13.25 -22.08
N LEU A 99 7.91 12.35 -22.84
CA LEU A 99 6.75 11.53 -22.44
C LEU A 99 5.74 12.16 -21.44
N HIS A 100 5.16 13.34 -21.73
CA HIS A 100 4.05 14.00 -20.99
C HIS A 100 3.91 13.63 -19.50
N LEU A 101 4.96 13.89 -18.70
CA LEU A 101 4.93 13.60 -17.27
C LEU A 101 3.96 14.55 -16.54
N VAL A 102 3.14 14.01 -15.63
CA VAL A 102 2.20 14.81 -14.85
C VAL A 102 2.96 15.58 -13.79
N GLN A 103 2.84 16.91 -13.81
CA GLN A 103 3.43 17.82 -12.82
C GLN A 103 2.36 18.39 -11.90
N TYR A 104 2.73 18.78 -10.68
CA TYR A 104 1.84 19.53 -9.79
C TYR A 104 1.55 20.92 -10.41
N PRO A 105 0.29 21.40 -10.42
CA PRO A 105 -0.90 20.88 -9.72
C PRO A 105 -1.79 19.94 -10.54
N ASN A 106 -1.38 19.56 -11.75
CA ASN A 106 -2.21 18.78 -12.69
C ASN A 106 -2.49 17.35 -12.20
N ASN A 107 -1.71 16.85 -11.22
CA ASN A 107 -1.90 15.55 -10.58
C ASN A 107 -3.13 15.49 -9.63
N LEU A 108 -3.75 16.63 -9.31
CA LEU A 108 -4.90 16.72 -8.41
C LEU A 108 -6.23 16.32 -9.09
N SER A 109 -6.20 15.22 -9.86
CA SER A 109 -7.35 14.64 -10.51
C SER A 109 -7.93 13.48 -9.70
N LEU A 110 -9.26 13.35 -9.68
CA LEU A 110 -9.92 12.20 -9.04
C LEU A 110 -9.50 10.87 -9.69
N LYS A 111 -9.21 10.87 -11.00
CA LYS A 111 -8.76 9.68 -11.72
C LYS A 111 -7.43 9.16 -11.14
N ASP A 112 -6.48 10.05 -10.89
CA ASP A 112 -5.16 9.68 -10.38
C ASP A 112 -5.24 9.26 -8.90
N LEU A 113 -6.12 9.91 -8.13
CA LEU A 113 -6.40 9.51 -6.75
C LEU A 113 -6.98 8.10 -6.66
N TYR A 114 -8.02 7.78 -7.45
CA TYR A 114 -8.60 6.43 -7.46
C TYR A 114 -7.61 5.38 -7.96
N TYR A 115 -6.80 5.71 -8.97
CA TYR A 115 -5.73 4.84 -9.43
C TYR A 115 -4.76 4.52 -8.29
N PHE A 116 -4.29 5.54 -7.57
CA PHE A 116 -3.38 5.37 -6.44
C PHE A 116 -4.02 4.58 -5.29
N ILE A 117 -5.30 4.81 -4.97
CA ILE A 117 -5.99 4.04 -3.91
C ILE A 117 -5.98 2.54 -4.22
N LEU A 118 -6.15 2.16 -5.49
CA LEU A 118 -6.16 0.75 -5.92
C LEU A 118 -4.77 0.18 -6.17
N ALA A 119 -3.77 1.00 -6.52
CA ALA A 119 -2.42 0.55 -6.84
C ALA A 119 -1.80 -0.25 -5.67
N PRO A 120 -1.03 -1.33 -5.93
CA PRO A 120 -0.43 -2.17 -4.89
C PRO A 120 0.81 -1.54 -4.24
N THR A 121 0.75 -0.25 -3.90
CA THR A 121 1.82 0.50 -3.21
C THR A 121 1.24 1.40 -2.13
N LEU A 122 2.00 1.66 -1.07
CA LEU A 122 1.61 2.58 0.01
C LEU A 122 2.19 3.98 -0.19
N CYS A 123 3.25 4.11 -1.01
CA CYS A 123 3.91 5.37 -1.29
C CYS A 123 3.30 6.02 -2.53
N TYR A 124 2.80 7.24 -2.37
CA TYR A 124 2.32 8.04 -3.49
C TYR A 124 3.49 8.60 -4.29
N GLU A 125 3.36 8.54 -5.61
CA GLU A 125 4.26 9.17 -6.57
C GLU A 125 3.40 9.82 -7.66
N LEU A 126 3.89 10.91 -8.25
CA LEU A 126 3.13 11.63 -9.28
C LEU A 126 2.99 10.78 -10.54
N ASN A 127 4.06 10.09 -10.94
CA ASN A 127 4.14 9.32 -12.17
C ASN A 127 4.59 7.90 -11.85
N PHE A 128 3.63 7.00 -11.65
CA PHE A 128 3.94 5.58 -11.48
C PHE A 128 4.41 4.94 -12.79
N PRO A 129 5.43 4.07 -12.77
CA PRO A 129 5.85 3.35 -13.96
C PRO A 129 4.73 2.39 -14.40
N ARG A 130 4.33 2.49 -15.67
CA ARG A 130 3.23 1.69 -16.24
C ARG A 130 3.71 0.68 -17.25
N THR A 131 3.07 -0.48 -17.27
CA THR A 131 3.30 -1.49 -18.31
C THR A 131 2.48 -1.15 -19.55
N GLU A 132 3.06 -1.29 -20.75
CA GLU A 132 2.36 -0.99 -22.02
C GLU A 132 1.16 -1.90 -22.31
N ARG A 133 1.20 -3.17 -21.85
CA ARG A 133 0.17 -4.17 -22.14
C ARG A 133 -0.04 -5.15 -20.99
N VAL A 134 -1.29 -5.61 -20.86
CA VAL A 134 -1.64 -6.75 -19.98
C VAL A 134 -1.22 -8.07 -20.62
N ARG A 135 -0.27 -8.76 -19.99
CA ARG A 135 0.17 -10.11 -20.34
C ARG A 135 -0.84 -11.14 -19.84
N LYS A 136 -1.87 -11.41 -20.64
CA LYS A 136 -2.99 -12.32 -20.31
C LYS A 136 -2.56 -13.68 -19.75
N ARG A 137 -1.51 -14.30 -20.30
CA ARG A 137 -0.98 -15.59 -19.80
C ARG A 137 -0.43 -15.47 -18.37
N PHE A 138 0.28 -14.38 -18.08
CA PHE A 138 0.78 -14.09 -16.74
C PHE A 138 -0.39 -13.81 -15.77
N LEU A 139 -1.35 -12.97 -16.19
CA LEU A 139 -2.53 -12.65 -15.40
C LEU A 139 -3.33 -13.91 -15.03
N LEU A 140 -3.65 -14.77 -16.01
CA LEU A 140 -4.38 -16.02 -15.77
C LEU A 140 -3.59 -16.96 -14.86
N LYS A 141 -2.28 -17.10 -15.06
CA LYS A 141 -1.43 -17.91 -14.18
C LYS A 141 -1.52 -17.42 -12.72
N ARG A 142 -1.37 -16.12 -12.47
CA ARG A 142 -1.46 -15.54 -11.11
C ARG A 142 -2.86 -15.68 -10.52
N LEU A 143 -3.90 -15.55 -11.34
CA LEU A 143 -5.28 -15.76 -10.91
C LEU A 143 -5.50 -17.21 -10.46
N PHE A 144 -5.06 -18.19 -11.24
CA PHE A 144 -5.15 -19.61 -10.86
C PHE A 144 -4.35 -19.92 -9.59
N GLU A 145 -3.13 -19.38 -9.46
CA GLU A 145 -2.34 -19.53 -8.25
C GLU A 145 -3.07 -18.99 -7.01
N VAL A 146 -3.67 -17.79 -7.09
CA VAL A 146 -4.46 -17.22 -5.99
C VAL A 146 -5.63 -18.15 -5.62
N LEU A 147 -6.40 -18.61 -6.60
CA LEU A 147 -7.56 -19.49 -6.35
C LEU A 147 -7.14 -20.81 -5.70
N ILE A 148 -6.10 -21.47 -6.22
CA ILE A 148 -5.61 -22.74 -5.69
C ILE A 148 -5.02 -22.56 -4.29
N LEU A 149 -4.17 -21.55 -4.09
CA LEU A 149 -3.53 -21.30 -2.79
C LEU A 149 -4.54 -20.93 -1.70
N VAL A 150 -5.59 -20.16 -2.03
CA VAL A 150 -6.69 -19.90 -1.09
C VAL A 150 -7.38 -21.22 -0.69
N GLN A 151 -7.69 -22.10 -1.64
CA GLN A 151 -8.32 -23.39 -1.33
C GLN A 151 -7.42 -24.32 -0.50
N VAL A 152 -6.13 -24.39 -0.84
CA VAL A 152 -5.13 -25.15 -0.07
C VAL A 152 -5.00 -24.60 1.35
N MET A 153 -4.92 -23.27 1.50
CA MET A 153 -4.84 -22.61 2.80
C MET A 153 -6.09 -22.88 3.63
N MET A 154 -7.30 -22.77 3.06
CA MET A 154 -8.56 -23.10 3.75
C MET A 154 -8.58 -24.57 4.21
N SER A 155 -8.12 -25.49 3.36
CA SER A 155 -8.03 -26.92 3.68
C SER A 155 -7.06 -27.18 4.84
N LEU A 156 -5.88 -26.55 4.83
CA LEU A 156 -4.89 -26.67 5.90
C LEU A 156 -5.37 -26.06 7.22
N PHE A 157 -6.10 -24.95 7.16
CA PHE A 157 -6.74 -24.39 8.35
C PHE A 157 -7.75 -25.37 8.95
N GLN A 158 -8.65 -25.90 8.11
CA GLN A 158 -9.72 -26.78 8.57
C GLN A 158 -9.20 -28.13 9.08
N GLN A 159 -8.25 -28.74 8.38
CA GLN A 159 -7.79 -30.10 8.66
C GLN A 159 -6.64 -30.14 9.68
N TRP A 160 -5.78 -29.11 9.72
CA TRP A 160 -4.57 -29.16 10.54
C TRP A 160 -4.57 -28.12 11.66
N ILE A 161 -4.78 -26.83 11.35
CA ILE A 161 -4.69 -25.77 12.36
C ILE A 161 -5.82 -25.87 13.39
N ILE A 162 -7.08 -25.96 12.96
CA ILE A 162 -8.23 -25.96 13.87
C ILE A 162 -8.16 -27.14 14.86
N PRO A 163 -7.94 -28.40 14.44
CA PRO A 163 -7.82 -29.52 15.38
C PRO A 163 -6.62 -29.38 16.31
N SER A 164 -5.47 -28.93 15.78
CA SER A 164 -4.25 -28.76 16.57
C SER A 164 -4.42 -27.70 17.66
N VAL A 165 -5.04 -26.55 17.33
CA VAL A 165 -5.34 -25.47 18.29
C VAL A 165 -6.35 -25.94 19.34
N LYS A 166 -7.46 -26.58 18.95
CA LYS A 166 -8.46 -27.09 19.91
C LYS A 166 -7.86 -28.09 20.89
N ASN A 167 -7.04 -29.01 20.41
CA ASN A 167 -6.35 -29.99 21.24
C ASN A 167 -5.31 -29.35 22.18
N SER A 168 -4.75 -28.21 21.80
CA SER A 168 -3.76 -27.47 22.60
C SER A 168 -4.40 -26.54 23.63
N LEU A 169 -5.59 -25.98 23.36
CA LEU A 169 -6.27 -25.04 24.27
C LEU A 169 -6.68 -25.67 25.61
N ILE A 170 -7.07 -26.95 25.60
CA ILE A 170 -7.50 -27.69 26.80
C ILE A 170 -6.39 -27.74 27.87
N PRO A 171 -5.14 -28.17 27.58
CA PRO A 171 -4.06 -28.16 28.56
C PRO A 171 -3.56 -26.75 28.94
N PHE A 172 -3.66 -25.76 28.05
CA PHE A 172 -3.33 -24.37 28.38
C PHE A 172 -4.21 -23.81 29.50
N SER A 173 -5.51 -24.16 29.50
CA SER A 173 -6.44 -23.74 30.56
C SER A 173 -6.16 -24.41 31.91
N ASN A 174 -5.50 -25.57 31.92
CA ASN A 174 -5.21 -26.35 33.13
C ASN A 174 -3.86 -25.98 33.78
N MET A 175 -3.21 -24.90 33.33
CA MET A 175 -1.93 -24.37 33.85
C MET A 175 -0.75 -25.36 33.87
N ASP A 176 -0.78 -26.42 33.04
CA ASP A 176 0.30 -27.39 32.95
C ASP A 176 1.32 -26.94 31.89
N VAL A 177 2.27 -26.10 32.32
CA VAL A 177 3.21 -25.37 31.46
C VAL A 177 4.03 -26.31 30.56
N MET A 178 4.39 -27.49 31.08
CA MET A 178 5.17 -28.50 30.36
C MET A 178 4.40 -29.09 29.17
N LYS A 179 3.11 -29.39 29.36
CA LYS A 179 2.26 -29.91 28.28
C LYS A 179 1.89 -28.80 27.30
N ALA A 180 1.72 -27.57 27.78
CA ALA A 180 1.44 -26.42 26.94
C ALA A 180 2.60 -26.12 25.96
N THR A 181 3.85 -26.17 26.43
CA THR A 181 5.03 -25.94 25.58
C THR A 181 5.23 -27.06 24.56
N GLU A 182 5.05 -28.33 24.94
CA GLU A 182 5.10 -29.47 23.99
C GLU A 182 4.07 -29.31 22.85
N ARG A 183 2.86 -28.88 23.18
CA ARG A 183 1.78 -28.65 22.21
C ARG A 183 2.04 -27.42 21.34
N LEU A 184 2.59 -26.35 21.90
CA LEU A 184 3.01 -25.17 21.14
C LEU A 184 4.09 -25.51 20.10
N LEU A 185 5.06 -26.35 20.47
CA LEU A 185 6.11 -26.80 19.56
C LEU A 185 5.53 -27.61 18.38
N LYS A 186 4.53 -28.45 18.64
CA LYS A 186 3.79 -29.19 17.60
C LYS A 186 2.99 -28.26 16.67
N LEU A 187 2.56 -27.09 17.16
CA LEU A 187 1.87 -26.08 16.36
C LEU A 187 2.83 -25.22 15.52
N ALA A 188 4.12 -25.17 15.87
CA ALA A 188 5.09 -24.32 15.19
C ALA A 188 5.20 -24.66 13.70
N ILE A 189 5.31 -25.94 13.34
CA ILE A 189 5.44 -26.38 11.94
C ILE A 189 4.25 -25.94 11.06
N PRO A 190 2.99 -26.29 11.39
CA PRO A 190 1.86 -25.87 10.57
C PRO A 190 1.66 -24.35 10.58
N ASN A 191 1.99 -23.67 11.69
CA ASN A 191 1.95 -22.21 11.75
C ASN A 191 2.94 -21.57 10.74
N HIS A 192 4.20 -22.03 10.72
CA HIS A 192 5.19 -21.52 9.77
C HIS A 192 4.78 -21.80 8.32
N LEU A 193 4.26 -22.99 8.04
CA LEU A 193 3.78 -23.34 6.71
C LEU A 193 2.65 -22.39 6.25
N VAL A 194 1.66 -22.13 7.12
CA VAL A 194 0.58 -21.17 6.86
C VAL A 194 1.12 -19.78 6.58
N TRP A 195 2.08 -19.31 7.38
CA TRP A 195 2.71 -18.00 7.17
C TRP A 195 3.45 -17.91 5.82
N LEU A 196 4.20 -18.94 5.43
CA LEU A 196 4.91 -18.97 4.15
C LEU A 196 3.94 -18.99 2.96
N MET A 197 2.87 -19.78 3.03
CA MET A 197 1.85 -19.80 1.98
C MET A 197 1.09 -18.47 1.92
N PHE A 198 0.75 -17.88 3.07
CA PHE A 198 0.10 -16.57 3.11
C PHE A 198 1.00 -15.49 2.50
N PHE A 199 2.29 -15.51 2.82
CA PHE A 199 3.28 -14.62 2.21
C PHE A 199 3.29 -14.74 0.68
N TYR A 200 3.41 -15.97 0.17
CA TYR A 200 3.41 -16.20 -1.28
C TYR A 200 2.07 -15.85 -1.94
N LEU A 201 0.95 -16.18 -1.29
CA LEU A 201 -0.39 -15.85 -1.77
C LEU A 201 -0.57 -14.33 -1.88
N LEU A 202 -0.24 -13.58 -0.83
CA LEU A 202 -0.46 -12.13 -0.78
C LEU A 202 0.58 -11.38 -1.63
N PHE A 203 1.87 -11.48 -1.28
CA PHE A 203 2.92 -10.64 -1.87
C PHE A 203 3.35 -11.09 -3.25
N HIS A 204 3.42 -12.40 -3.49
CA HIS A 204 3.83 -12.90 -4.81
C HIS A 204 2.65 -12.99 -5.77
N SER A 205 1.55 -13.64 -5.40
CA SER A 205 0.47 -13.95 -6.35
C SER A 205 -0.53 -12.81 -6.47
N PHE A 206 -1.12 -12.38 -5.36
CA PHE A 206 -2.20 -11.38 -5.33
C PHE A 206 -1.71 -9.97 -5.73
N LEU A 207 -0.62 -9.46 -5.16
CA LEU A 207 -0.11 -8.13 -5.54
C LEU A 207 0.38 -8.08 -6.99
N ASN A 208 0.98 -9.15 -7.52
CA ASN A 208 1.33 -9.21 -8.95
C ASN A 208 0.11 -9.29 -9.86
N LEU A 209 -0.95 -10.00 -9.45
CA LEU A 209 -2.23 -10.03 -10.16
C LEU A 209 -2.83 -8.62 -10.21
N LEU A 210 -2.89 -7.94 -9.07
CA LEU A 210 -3.41 -6.57 -8.95
C LEU A 210 -2.55 -5.59 -9.76
N GLY A 211 -1.24 -5.72 -9.70
CA GLY A 211 -0.31 -4.89 -10.47
C GLY A 211 -0.47 -5.08 -11.98
N GLU A 212 -0.62 -6.31 -12.46
CA GLU A 212 -0.88 -6.57 -13.88
C GLU A 212 -2.24 -6.04 -14.33
N LEU A 213 -3.29 -6.16 -13.50
CA LEU A 213 -4.63 -5.62 -13.78
C LEU A 213 -4.62 -4.09 -13.88
N LEU A 214 -3.87 -3.42 -13.01
CA LEU A 214 -3.75 -1.97 -12.94
C LEU A 214 -2.63 -1.39 -13.83
N HIS A 215 -1.99 -2.22 -14.67
CA HIS A 215 -0.82 -1.84 -15.47
C HIS A 215 0.32 -1.22 -14.64
N PHE A 216 0.46 -1.62 -13.39
CA PHE A 216 1.52 -1.19 -12.48
C PHE A 216 2.80 -1.99 -12.77
N ALA A 217 3.88 -1.28 -13.12
CA ALA A 217 5.14 -1.90 -13.53
C ALA A 217 6.09 -2.16 -12.35
N ASP A 218 6.02 -1.37 -11.29
CA ASP A 218 6.82 -1.61 -10.09
C ASP A 218 6.28 -2.82 -9.33
N ARG A 219 7.00 -3.93 -9.38
CA ARG A 219 6.55 -5.22 -8.82
C ARG A 219 7.52 -5.77 -7.79
N ASN A 220 8.40 -4.93 -7.27
CA ASN A 220 9.35 -5.31 -6.25
C ASN A 220 8.71 -5.21 -4.85
N PHE A 221 7.69 -6.03 -4.59
CA PHE A 221 6.95 -6.00 -3.31
C PHE A 221 7.73 -6.56 -2.12
N TYR A 222 8.76 -7.37 -2.38
CA TYR A 222 9.60 -7.99 -1.37
C TYR A 222 10.97 -8.32 -1.96
N CYS A 223 12.00 -8.29 -1.12
CA CYS A 223 13.36 -8.75 -1.46
C CYS A 223 13.60 -10.16 -0.92
N ASP A 224 14.78 -10.72 -1.21
CA ASP A 224 15.20 -12.08 -0.83
C ASP A 224 15.45 -12.21 0.69
N TRP A 225 14.39 -12.06 1.48
CA TRP A 225 14.42 -12.03 2.94
C TRP A 225 14.84 -13.38 3.56
N TRP A 226 14.72 -14.48 2.82
CA TRP A 226 15.20 -15.80 3.26
C TRP A 226 16.72 -15.89 3.32
N ASN A 227 17.44 -14.94 2.70
CA ASN A 227 18.89 -14.79 2.79
C ASN A 227 19.31 -13.62 3.71
N ALA A 228 18.38 -13.11 4.55
CA ALA A 228 18.71 -12.06 5.50
C ALA A 228 19.67 -12.62 6.58
N ASN A 229 20.91 -12.13 6.58
CA ASN A 229 21.93 -12.38 7.59
C ASN A 229 21.99 -11.24 8.60
#